data_AF-A0A367QAB0-F1
#
_entry.id   AF-A0A367QAB0-F1
#
_cell.length_a   1.000
_cell.length_b   1.000
_cell.length_c   1.000
_cell.angle_alpha   90.00
_cell.angle_beta   90.00
_cell.angle_gamma   90.00
#
_symmetry.space_group_name_H-M   'P 1'
#
loop_
_entity.id
_entity.type
_entity.pdbx_description
1 polymer ?
#
loop_
_entity_poly.entity_id
_entity_poly.type
_entity_poly.pdbx_seq_one_letter_code
_entity_poly.pdbx_strand_id
1 'polypeptide(L)' 'MCIEIVPRPKRTEKDKYGETKQRYQIMLTETASLELDKVSEELGITRSELIEKVIRQGLLRAVTLDPDEMADE' A
#
# COMPACT_ATOMS: atom_id res chain seq x y z
N MET A 1 -27.73 -0.55 1.15
CA MET A 1 -26.50 -0.96 1.84
C MET A 1 -25.93 0.26 2.54
N CYS A 2 -25.95 0.31 3.86
CA CYS A 2 -25.34 1.39 4.62
C CYS A 2 -23.84 1.09 4.68
N ILE A 3 -23.02 1.92 4.02
CA ILE A 3 -21.57 1.80 4.12
C ILE A 3 -21.20 2.31 5.50
N GLU A 4 -20.80 1.41 6.39
CA GLU A 4 -20.23 1.78 7.69
C GLU A 4 -18.91 2.50 7.40
N ILE A 5 -18.90 3.83 7.56
CA ILE A 5 -17.70 4.64 7.44
C ILE A 5 -16.83 4.29 8.66
N VAL A 6 -15.95 3.31 8.50
CA VAL A 6 -15.00 2.92 9.54
C VAL A 6 -13.98 4.06 9.66
N PRO A 7 -13.90 4.76 10.80
CA PRO A 7 -12.97 5.88 10.95
C PRO A 7 -11.53 5.36 10.79
N ARG A 8 -10.82 5.85 9.78
CA ARG A 8 -9.43 5.47 9.52
C ARG A 8 -8.60 5.68 10.80
N PRO A 9 -7.82 4.69 11.23
CA PRO A 9 -6.97 4.84 12.40
C PRO A 9 -6.00 6.01 12.19
N LYS A 10 -6.00 6.98 13.12
CA LYS A 10 -5.20 8.23 13.03
C LYS A 10 -3.69 7.97 12.95
N ARG A 11 -3.23 6.81 13.43
CA ARG A 11 -1.84 6.38 13.42
C ARG A 11 -1.78 4.86 13.39
N THR A 12 -0.98 4.32 12.47
CA THR A 12 -0.52 2.94 12.56
C THR A 12 0.41 2.79 13.77
N GLU A 13 0.25 1.71 14.53
CA GLU A 13 1.15 1.36 15.64
C GLU A 13 2.60 1.28 15.16
N LYS A 14 3.49 1.95 15.89
CA LYS A 14 4.90 2.12 15.49
C LYS A 14 5.71 0.81 15.51
N ASP A 15 5.26 -0.21 16.23
CA ASP A 15 6.07 -1.39 16.58
C ASP A 15 5.38 -2.74 16.25
N LYS A 16 4.51 -2.77 15.24
CA LYS A 16 3.73 -3.97 14.89
C LYS A 16 4.57 -5.18 14.46
N TYR A 17 5.77 -4.94 13.93
CA TYR A 17 6.67 -5.99 13.40
C TYR A 17 8.06 -6.00 14.05
N GLY A 18 8.22 -5.38 15.22
CA GLY A 18 9.52 -5.27 15.89
C GLY A 18 10.52 -4.34 15.19
N GLU A 19 10.07 -3.55 14.24
CA GLU A 19 10.86 -2.58 13.46
C GLU A 19 10.22 -1.19 13.55
N THR A 20 11.06 -0.17 13.72
CA THR A 20 10.60 1.22 13.74
C THR A 20 10.21 1.66 12.32
N LYS A 21 8.94 2.04 12.13
CA LYS A 21 8.48 2.61 10.85
C LYS A 21 9.21 3.93 10.52
N GLN A 22 9.78 3.99 9.33
CA GLN A 22 10.29 5.22 8.71
C GLN A 22 9.31 5.76 7.66
N ARG A 23 9.40 7.07 7.38
CA ARG A 23 8.59 7.70 6.33
C ARG A 23 9.36 7.64 5.02
N TYR A 24 8.72 7.06 4.00
CA TYR A 24 9.23 7.03 2.63
C TYR A 24 8.27 7.81 1.73
N GLN A 25 8.82 8.57 0.80
CA GLN A 25 8.06 9.25 -0.24
C GLN A 25 8.20 8.44 -1.53
N ILE A 26 7.07 8.12 -2.16
CA ILE A 26 7.00 7.42 -3.44
C ILE A 26 6.22 8.28 -4.43
N MET A 27 6.60 8.23 -5.70
CA MET A 27 5.81 8.80 -6.78
C MET A 27 4.91 7.73 -7.37
N LEU A 28 3.65 8.08 -7.60
CA LEU A 28 2.62 7.21 -8.18
C LEU A 28 1.84 8.01 -9.21
N THR A 29 1.32 7.33 -10.23
CA THR A 29 0.31 7.91 -11.11
C THR A 29 -0.98 8.16 -10.34
N GLU A 30 -1.80 9.08 -10.83
CA GLU A 30 -3.10 9.39 -10.22
C GLU A 30 -3.99 8.15 -10.10
N THR A 31 -4.05 7.34 -11.17
CA THR A 31 -4.83 6.09 -11.20
C THR A 31 -4.33 5.07 -10.18
N ALA A 32 -3.02 4.90 -10.04
CA ALA A 32 -2.45 4.00 -9.03
C ALA A 32 -2.75 4.49 -7.60
N SER A 33 -2.71 5.80 -7.36
CA SER A 33 -3.07 6.36 -6.05
C SER A 33 -4.55 6.14 -5.73
N LEU A 34 -5.45 6.33 -6.69
CA LEU A 34 -6.89 6.13 -6.49
C LEU A 34 -7.23 4.68 -6.17
N GLU A 35 -6.61 3.73 -6.87
CA GLU A 35 -6.80 2.30 -6.60
C GLU A 35 -6.28 1.94 -5.20
N LEU A 36 -5.12 2.47 -4.81
CA LEU A 36 -4.55 2.26 -3.48
C LEU A 36 -5.47 2.82 -2.37
N ASP A 37 -6.04 4.01 -2.58
CA ASP A 37 -6.99 4.61 -1.65
C ASP A 37 -8.26 3.77 -1.53
N LYS A 38 -8.86 3.36 -2.65
CA LYS A 38 -10.07 2.51 -2.69
C LYS A 38 -9.88 1.20 -1.93
N VAL A 39 -8.83 0.45 -2.23
CA VAL A 39 -8.54 -0.83 -1.55
C VAL A 39 -8.26 -0.62 -0.06
N SER A 40 -7.56 0.47 0.29
CA SER A 40 -7.29 0.78 1.70
C SER A 40 -8.56 1.13 2.48
N GLU A 41 -9.52 1.83 1.85
CA GLU A 41 -10.81 2.15 2.42
C GLU A 41 -11.68 0.90 2.62
N GLU A 42 -11.76 0.02 1.61
CA GLU A 42 -12.50 -1.25 1.69
C GLU A 42 -11.99 -2.13 2.84
N LEU A 43 -10.68 -2.10 3.11
CA LEU A 43 -10.04 -2.87 4.18
C LEU A 43 -10.00 -2.13 5.53
N GLY A 44 -10.41 -0.86 5.59
CA GLY A 44 -10.37 -0.05 6.81
C GLY A 44 -8.95 0.22 7.34
N ILE A 45 -7.94 0.19 6.49
CA ILE A 45 -6.52 0.37 6.86
C ILE A 45 -5.91 1.59 6.16
N THR A 46 -4.73 2.02 6.61
CA THR A 46 -4.00 3.09 5.92
C THR A 46 -3.32 2.57 4.64
N ARG A 47 -3.10 3.46 3.66
CA ARG A 47 -2.30 3.17 2.46
C ARG A 47 -0.94 2.55 2.79
N SER A 48 -0.25 3.08 3.79
CA SER A 48 1.05 2.57 4.23
C SER A 48 0.96 1.15 4.81
N GLU A 49 -0.12 0.82 5.53
CA GLU A 49 -0.35 -0.54 6.01
C GLU A 49 -0.71 -1.52 4.89
N LEU A 50 -1.47 -1.07 3.90
CA LEU A 50 -1.78 -1.87 2.71
C LEU A 50 -0.49 -2.25 1.98
N ILE A 51 0.37 -1.27 1.67
CA ILE A 51 1.67 -1.49 1.04
C ILE A 51 2.51 -2.47 1.87
N GLU A 52 2.62 -2.26 3.18
CA GLU A 52 3.38 -3.15 4.07
C GLU A 52 2.86 -4.60 4.04
N LYS A 53 1.52 -4.78 4.04
CA LYS A 53 0.88 -6.09 3.96
C LYS A 53 1.19 -6.78 2.64
N VAL A 54 1.03 -6.09 1.52
CA VAL A 54 1.34 -6.62 0.17
C VAL A 54 2.79 -7.09 0.08
N ILE A 55 3.72 -6.27 0.58
CA ILE A 55 5.15 -6.59 0.60
C ILE A 55 5.43 -7.82 1.46
N ARG A 56 4.94 -7.84 2.71
CA ARG A 56 5.21 -8.93 3.66
C ARG A 56 4.52 -10.24 3.28
N GLN A 57 3.42 -10.18 2.54
CA GLN A 57 2.76 -11.36 1.94
C GLN A 57 3.52 -11.89 0.71
N GLY A 58 4.58 -11.22 0.26
CA GLY A 58 5.38 -11.63 -0.90
C GLY A 58 4.73 -11.32 -2.24
N LEU A 59 3.63 -10.56 -2.26
CA LEU A 59 2.83 -10.31 -3.47
C LEU A 59 3.52 -9.37 -4.46
N LEU A 60 4.51 -8.57 -4.03
CA LEU A 60 5.30 -7.77 -4.97
C LEU A 60 6.05 -8.62 -6.00
N ARG A 61 6.42 -9.86 -5.67
CA ARG A 61 7.10 -10.76 -6.61
C ARG A 61 6.18 -11.31 -7.70
N ALA A 62 4.87 -11.13 -7.56
CA ALA A 62 3.90 -11.50 -8.58
C ALA A 62 3.77 -10.44 -9.68
N VAL A 63 4.37 -9.26 -9.50
CA VAL A 63 4.40 -8.23 -10.54
C VAL A 63 5.29 -8.72 -11.68
N THR A 64 4.70 -8.87 -12.87
CA THR A 64 5.42 -9.09 -14.12
C THR A 64 5.83 -7.75 -14.69
N LEU A 65 7.10 -7.62 -15.05
CA LEU A 65 7.62 -6.48 -15.80
C LEU A 65 7.72 -6.90 -17.26
N ASP A 66 7.24 -6.05 -18.16
CA ASP A 66 7.41 -6.30 -19.59
C ASP A 66 8.91 -6.14 -19.93
N PRO A 67 9.51 -7.06 -20.71
CA PRO A 67 10.95 -7.06 -20.97
C PRO A 67 11.44 -5.81 -21.72
N ASP A 68 10.55 -5.09 -22.41
CA ASP A 68 10.86 -3.80 -23.05
C ASP A 68 11.09 -2.65 -22.05
N GLU A 69 10.67 -2.78 -20.78
CA GLU A 69 10.92 -1.78 -19.72
C GLU A 69 12.27 -1.97 -18.99
N MET A 70 13.01 -3.04 -19.32
CA MET A 70 14.31 -3.38 -18.72
C MET A 70 15.51 -2.90 -19.56
N ALA A 71 15.27 -2.16 -20.65
CA ALA A 71 16.27 -1.78 -21.64
C ALA A 71 16.96 -0.42 -21.40
N ASP A 72 16.87 0.11 -20.18
CA ASP A 72 17.62 1.29 -19.76
C ASP A 72 18.50 0.97 -18.54
N GLU A 73 19.63 0.28 -18.77
CA GLU A 73 20.89 0.49 -18.03
C GLU A 73 22.12 0.12 -18.89
#